data_AF-A0A353PFU5-F1
#
_entry.id   AF-A0A353PFU5-F1
#
_cell.length_a   1.000
_cell.length_b   1.000
_cell.length_c   1.000
_cell.angle_alpha   90.00
_cell.angle_beta   90.00
_cell.angle_gamma   90.00
#
_symmetry.space_group_name_H-M   'P 1'
#
loop_
_entity.id
_entity.type
_entity.pdbx_description
1 polymer ?
#
loop_
_entity_poly.entity_id
_entity_poly.type
_entity_poly.pdbx_seq_one_letter_code
_entity_poly.pdbx_strand_id
1 'polypeptide(L)'
;GIEIHPGATIGERFFIDHGMGVVIGETAEIGDDVTLYHGVTLGGTSWNPGKRHPTVGDGVVIGAGAKILGPIRIGAGVRIGANSVVIQDVAPDMTVVGIPGREVLPLNQRRITPQGIDLDHHLMPDPVGKALACLLDRVHTLEARLEMASPSPGEDPECRSCVDECVSLQGSDMAPGRAPDLQKTTH
;
A
#
# COMPACT_ATOMS: atom_id res chain seq x y z
N GLY A 1 -21.92 14.86 -10.20
CA GLY A 1 -21.58 16.17 -10.78
C GLY A 1 -20.21 16.59 -10.32
N ILE A 2 -19.86 17.87 -10.47
CA ILE A 2 -18.70 18.51 -9.84
C ILE A 2 -19.24 19.34 -8.67
N GLU A 3 -18.69 19.15 -7.48
CA GLU A 3 -19.05 19.91 -6.29
C GLU A 3 -17.85 20.76 -5.86
N ILE A 4 -17.98 22.09 -5.98
CA ILE A 4 -16.96 23.05 -5.57
C ILE A 4 -17.61 24.01 -4.60
N HIS A 5 -17.11 24.03 -3.37
CA HIS A 5 -17.58 24.99 -2.39
C HIS A 5 -17.14 26.42 -2.80
N PRO A 6 -18.00 27.45 -2.70
CA PRO A 6 -17.68 28.81 -3.15
C PRO A 6 -16.54 29.49 -2.38
N GLY A 7 -16.21 28.96 -1.20
CA GLY A 7 -15.07 29.42 -0.40
C GLY A 7 -13.70 28.88 -0.85
N ALA A 8 -13.67 27.89 -1.74
CA ALA A 8 -12.42 27.32 -2.21
C ALA A 8 -11.63 28.35 -3.02
N THR A 9 -10.32 28.38 -2.83
CA THR A 9 -9.41 29.22 -3.61
C THR A 9 -8.79 28.38 -4.71
N ILE A 10 -8.93 28.81 -5.97
CA ILE A 10 -8.46 28.07 -7.14
C ILE A 10 -7.59 29.01 -8.00
N GLY A 11 -6.37 28.57 -8.28
CA GLY A 11 -5.42 29.26 -9.14
C GLY A 11 -5.78 29.22 -10.62
N GLU A 12 -4.87 29.73 -11.44
CA GLU A 12 -5.04 29.79 -12.88
C GLU A 12 -4.79 28.44 -13.56
N ARG A 13 -5.40 28.26 -14.75
CA ARG A 13 -5.21 27.06 -15.59
C ARG A 13 -5.57 25.74 -14.86
N PHE A 14 -6.44 25.83 -13.87
CA PHE A 14 -7.02 24.68 -13.20
C PHE A 14 -7.84 23.83 -14.17
N PHE A 15 -7.48 22.56 -14.30
CA PHE A 15 -8.08 21.64 -15.25
C PHE A 15 -8.75 20.47 -14.54
N ILE A 16 -10.01 20.21 -14.86
CA ILE A 16 -10.73 19.02 -14.41
C ILE A 16 -11.01 18.13 -15.62
N ASP A 17 -10.37 16.97 -15.67
CA ASP A 17 -10.64 15.96 -16.68
C ASP A 17 -11.75 15.01 -16.20
N HIS A 18 -12.83 14.93 -16.98
CA HIS A 18 -14.02 14.13 -16.68
C HIS A 18 -14.66 14.42 -15.29
N GLY A 19 -15.01 15.65 -14.93
CA GLY A 19 -15.32 16.06 -13.55
C GLY A 19 -16.42 15.34 -12.72
N MET A 20 -17.03 14.26 -13.18
CA MET A 20 -17.93 13.45 -12.37
C MET A 20 -17.29 13.01 -11.04
N GLY A 21 -17.93 13.34 -9.93
CA GLY A 21 -17.51 12.92 -8.59
C GLY A 21 -16.34 13.72 -8.02
N VAL A 22 -15.98 14.84 -8.64
CA VAL A 22 -15.00 15.78 -8.06
C VAL A 22 -15.65 16.56 -6.93
N VAL A 23 -15.00 16.60 -5.77
CA VAL A 23 -15.45 17.31 -4.57
C VAL A 23 -14.33 18.18 -4.04
N ILE A 24 -14.55 19.49 -3.96
CA ILE A 24 -13.60 20.49 -3.46
C ILE A 24 -14.25 21.23 -2.29
N GLY A 25 -13.71 21.05 -1.10
CA GLY A 25 -14.28 21.62 0.11
C GLY A 25 -13.92 23.09 0.36
N GLU A 26 -14.61 23.69 1.34
CA GLU A 26 -14.62 25.14 1.59
C GLU A 26 -13.25 25.80 1.73
N THR A 27 -12.33 25.19 2.47
CA THR A 27 -11.04 25.80 2.80
C THR A 27 -9.91 25.19 1.97
N ALA A 28 -10.26 24.57 0.83
CA ALA A 28 -9.28 24.05 -0.10
C ALA A 28 -8.60 25.22 -0.81
N GLU A 29 -7.28 25.15 -0.91
CA GLU A 29 -6.48 26.08 -1.72
C GLU A 29 -5.81 25.25 -2.81
N ILE A 30 -5.99 25.66 -4.06
CA ILE A 30 -5.44 25.00 -5.23
C ILE A 30 -4.58 26.01 -5.97
N GLY A 31 -3.32 25.68 -6.19
CA GLY A 31 -2.38 26.49 -6.96
C GLY A 31 -2.65 26.50 -8.46
N ASP A 32 -1.68 26.99 -9.21
CA ASP A 32 -1.74 27.13 -10.65
C ASP A 32 -1.43 25.80 -11.37
N ASP A 33 -1.94 25.61 -12.59
CA ASP A 33 -1.61 24.48 -13.46
C ASP A 33 -1.93 23.10 -12.84
N VAL A 34 -2.89 23.05 -11.91
CA VAL A 34 -3.32 21.81 -11.26
C VAL A 34 -4.32 21.05 -12.14
N THR A 35 -4.12 19.73 -12.25
CA THR A 35 -5.02 18.82 -12.96
C THR A 35 -5.69 17.84 -12.01
N LEU A 36 -7.02 17.81 -11.99
CA LEU A 36 -7.81 16.79 -11.28
C LEU A 36 -8.53 15.88 -12.27
N TYR A 37 -8.47 14.57 -12.03
CA TYR A 37 -9.34 13.62 -12.72
C TYR A 37 -10.67 13.43 -11.98
N HIS A 38 -11.59 12.73 -12.63
CA HIS A 38 -12.87 12.31 -12.05
C HIS A 38 -12.73 11.65 -10.68
N GLY A 39 -13.74 11.80 -9.83
CA GLY A 39 -13.82 11.13 -8.52
C GLY A 39 -12.81 11.64 -7.48
N VAL A 40 -12.07 12.71 -7.75
CA VAL A 40 -11.12 13.29 -6.79
C VAL A 40 -11.85 14.00 -5.65
N THR A 41 -11.37 13.84 -4.42
CA THR A 41 -11.90 14.57 -3.25
C THR A 41 -10.81 15.34 -2.53
N LEU A 42 -10.97 16.64 -2.40
CA LEU A 42 -10.23 17.53 -1.49
C LEU A 42 -11.09 17.77 -0.26
N GLY A 43 -11.00 16.85 0.70
CA GLY A 43 -11.95 16.71 1.80
C GLY A 43 -11.40 17.15 3.15
N GLY A 44 -12.32 17.51 4.06
CA GLY A 44 -11.99 17.82 5.45
C GLY A 44 -12.01 16.58 6.34
N THR A 45 -11.24 16.62 7.43
CA THR A 45 -11.21 15.55 8.46
C THR A 45 -11.87 15.95 9.77
N SER A 46 -12.30 17.22 9.91
CA SER A 46 -12.92 17.74 11.13
C SER A 46 -14.11 18.65 10.81
N TRP A 47 -14.96 18.85 11.82
CA TRP A 47 -16.09 19.79 11.79
C TRP A 47 -15.72 21.16 12.36
N ASN A 48 -14.47 21.33 12.83
CA ASN A 48 -14.05 22.56 13.47
C ASN A 48 -14.00 23.70 12.45
N PRO A 49 -14.44 24.91 12.83
CA PRO A 49 -14.28 26.08 12.00
C PRO A 49 -12.80 26.36 11.74
N GLY A 50 -12.46 26.78 10.52
CA GLY A 50 -11.09 27.07 10.08
C GLY A 50 -10.56 26.16 8.97
N LYS A 51 -9.23 26.18 8.79
CA LYS A 51 -8.52 25.39 7.77
C LYS A 51 -8.66 23.90 8.09
N ARG A 52 -9.31 23.16 7.19
CA ARG A 52 -9.60 21.72 7.35
C ARG A 52 -9.48 20.93 6.05
N HIS A 53 -9.37 21.60 4.91
CA HIS A 53 -9.16 20.99 3.61
C HIS A 53 -7.72 21.21 3.12
N PRO A 54 -7.27 20.46 2.11
CA PRO A 54 -5.88 20.50 1.66
C PRO A 54 -5.47 21.83 1.03
N THR A 55 -4.17 22.10 1.05
CA THR A 55 -3.51 23.09 0.18
C THR A 55 -2.70 22.34 -0.87
N VAL A 56 -3.02 22.55 -2.15
CA VAL A 56 -2.40 21.91 -3.30
C VAL A 56 -1.50 22.92 -4.01
N GLY A 57 -0.21 22.60 -4.12
CA GLY A 57 0.77 23.44 -4.82
C GLY A 57 0.63 23.39 -6.34
N ASP A 58 1.45 24.19 -7.02
CA ASP A 58 1.37 24.38 -8.47
C ASP A 58 1.79 23.12 -9.25
N GLY A 59 1.21 22.92 -10.44
CA GLY A 59 1.56 21.84 -11.35
C GLY A 59 1.25 20.43 -10.82
N VAL A 60 0.44 20.31 -9.76
CA VAL A 60 0.07 19.02 -9.18
C VAL A 60 -0.92 18.28 -10.08
N VAL A 61 -0.71 16.97 -10.24
CA VAL A 61 -1.62 16.08 -10.97
C VAL A 61 -2.22 15.07 -10.02
N ILE A 62 -3.55 15.02 -9.94
CA ILE A 62 -4.29 14.16 -9.03
C ILE A 62 -5.11 13.15 -9.81
N GLY A 63 -4.64 11.90 -9.81
CA GLY A 63 -5.25 10.77 -10.52
C GLY A 63 -6.69 10.46 -10.10
N ALA A 64 -7.38 9.75 -10.98
CA ALA A 64 -8.80 9.45 -10.84
C ALA A 64 -9.11 8.78 -9.49
N GLY A 65 -10.18 9.21 -8.83
CA GLY A 65 -10.65 8.60 -7.59
C GLY A 65 -9.78 8.86 -6.35
N ALA A 66 -8.70 9.64 -6.44
CA ALA A 66 -7.86 9.92 -5.28
C ALA A 66 -8.58 10.77 -4.21
N LYS A 67 -8.20 10.58 -2.95
CA LYS A 67 -8.77 11.27 -1.79
C LYS A 67 -7.65 11.95 -1.02
N ILE A 68 -7.68 13.27 -0.92
CA ILE A 68 -6.73 14.06 -0.13
C ILE A 68 -7.52 14.66 1.03
N LEU A 69 -7.19 14.26 2.25
CA LEU A 69 -8.04 14.48 3.42
C LEU A 69 -7.28 15.25 4.50
N GLY A 70 -7.87 16.35 4.94
CA GLY A 70 -7.39 17.16 6.07
C GLY A 70 -6.63 18.41 5.64
N PRO A 71 -6.20 19.25 6.61
CA PRO A 71 -5.44 20.48 6.36
C PRO A 71 -3.97 20.19 6.05
N ILE A 72 -3.73 19.32 5.06
CA ILE A 72 -2.39 18.89 4.63
C ILE A 72 -1.91 19.69 3.42
N ARG A 73 -0.60 19.76 3.25
CA ARG A 73 0.06 20.45 2.14
C ARG A 73 0.61 19.46 1.13
N ILE A 74 0.22 19.64 -0.12
CA ILE A 74 0.78 18.92 -1.27
C ILE A 74 1.76 19.86 -1.97
N GLY A 75 3.04 19.53 -1.98
CA GLY A 75 4.07 20.32 -2.65
C GLY A 75 3.83 20.47 -4.16
N ALA A 76 4.47 21.47 -4.76
CA ALA A 76 4.40 21.69 -6.21
C ALA A 76 4.94 20.47 -6.99
N GLY A 77 4.41 20.22 -8.19
CA GLY A 77 4.85 19.13 -9.08
C GLY A 77 4.55 17.71 -8.57
N VAL A 78 3.82 17.56 -7.45
CA VAL A 78 3.45 16.25 -6.92
C VAL A 78 2.47 15.55 -7.85
N ARG A 79 2.59 14.23 -7.94
CA ARG A 79 1.66 13.37 -8.69
C ARG A 79 1.06 12.33 -7.78
N ILE A 80 -0.26 12.40 -7.62
CA ILE A 80 -1.02 11.46 -6.80
C ILE A 80 -1.61 10.39 -7.72
N GLY A 81 -1.30 9.13 -7.45
CA GLY A 81 -1.82 8.00 -8.22
C GLY A 81 -3.32 7.82 -8.03
N ALA A 82 -3.96 7.22 -9.03
CA ALA A 82 -5.39 6.92 -8.97
C ALA A 82 -5.77 6.12 -7.71
N ASN A 83 -6.94 6.42 -7.14
CA ASN A 83 -7.49 5.81 -5.92
C ASN A 83 -6.60 5.90 -4.65
N SER A 84 -5.54 6.72 -4.66
CA SER A 84 -4.70 6.89 -3.46
C SER A 84 -5.43 7.69 -2.39
N VAL A 85 -5.11 7.42 -1.11
CA VAL A 85 -5.66 8.16 0.04
C VAL A 85 -4.54 8.88 0.77
N VAL A 86 -4.43 10.19 0.58
CA VAL A 86 -3.36 11.02 1.14
C VAL A 86 -3.86 11.72 2.40
N ILE A 87 -3.17 11.48 3.51
CA ILE A 87 -3.54 11.97 4.86
C ILE A 87 -2.37 12.66 5.59
N GLN A 88 -1.27 12.89 4.89
CA GLN A 88 -0.06 13.53 5.39
C GLN A 88 0.48 14.51 4.35
N ASP A 89 1.25 15.49 4.80
CA ASP A 89 1.95 16.42 3.91
C ASP A 89 2.87 15.66 2.95
N VAL A 90 2.99 16.18 1.73
CA VAL A 90 3.79 15.58 0.65
C VAL A 90 4.81 16.60 0.18
N ALA A 91 6.08 16.22 0.16
CA ALA A 91 7.15 17.09 -0.35
C ALA A 91 6.97 17.38 -1.86
N PRO A 92 7.45 18.53 -2.36
CA PRO A 92 7.42 18.83 -3.79
C PRO A 92 8.04 17.73 -4.65
N ASP A 93 7.59 17.62 -5.90
CA ASP A 93 8.15 16.73 -6.92
C ASP A 93 8.10 15.23 -6.60
N MET A 94 7.25 14.83 -5.64
CA MET A 94 7.06 13.43 -5.25
C MET A 94 5.93 12.75 -6.02
N THR A 95 5.98 11.41 -6.09
CA THR A 95 4.83 10.58 -6.48
C THR A 95 4.28 9.92 -5.24
N VAL A 96 2.95 9.93 -5.09
CA VAL A 96 2.26 9.27 -3.98
C VAL A 96 1.31 8.21 -4.52
N VAL A 97 1.37 7.01 -3.96
CA VAL A 97 0.48 5.89 -4.32
C VAL A 97 -0.03 5.12 -3.11
N GLY A 98 -1.21 4.53 -3.24
CA GLY A 98 -1.73 3.54 -2.31
C GLY A 98 -2.63 4.10 -1.20
N ILE A 99 -3.03 3.22 -0.29
CA ILE A 99 -3.95 3.49 0.82
C ILE A 99 -3.35 2.88 2.11
N PRO A 100 -2.85 3.68 3.06
CA PRO A 100 -2.61 5.13 2.93
C PRO A 100 -1.52 5.42 1.90
N GLY A 101 -1.60 6.60 1.29
CA GLY A 101 -0.66 7.08 0.28
C GLY A 101 0.76 7.15 0.82
N ARG A 102 1.71 6.58 0.08
CA ARG A 102 3.13 6.62 0.39
C ARG A 102 3.89 7.28 -0.74
N GLU A 103 4.83 8.14 -0.36
CA GLU A 103 5.82 8.69 -1.27
C GLU A 103 6.72 7.56 -1.81
N VAL A 104 6.89 7.50 -3.13
CA VAL A 104 7.61 6.40 -3.79
C VAL A 104 8.84 6.84 -4.58
N LEU A 105 8.81 7.98 -5.28
CA LEU A 105 9.96 8.48 -6.06
C LEU A 105 9.95 10.02 -6.25
N PRO A 106 11.12 10.69 -6.22
CA PRO A 106 11.32 12.05 -6.69
C PRO A 106 11.37 12.17 -8.24
N LEU A 107 11.00 13.33 -8.79
CA LEU A 107 10.94 13.61 -10.24
C LEU A 107 12.20 13.22 -11.03
N ASN A 108 13.38 13.41 -10.44
CA ASN A 108 14.69 13.15 -11.08
C ASN A 108 14.95 11.66 -11.40
N GLN A 109 14.12 10.75 -10.91
CA GLN A 109 14.20 9.31 -11.21
C GLN A 109 13.08 8.83 -12.15
N ARG A 110 12.32 9.75 -12.77
CA ARG A 110 11.23 9.40 -13.70
C ARG A 110 11.68 9.37 -15.16
N ARG A 111 11.10 8.43 -15.92
CA ARG A 111 11.11 8.46 -17.40
C ARG A 111 10.08 9.48 -17.85
N ILE A 112 10.49 10.72 -18.12
CA ILE A 112 9.61 11.70 -18.75
C ILE A 112 9.39 11.25 -20.20
N THR A 113 8.16 10.92 -20.58
CA THR A 113 7.82 10.76 -22.01
C THR A 113 7.82 12.15 -22.67
N PRO A 114 8.23 12.28 -23.94
CA PRO A 114 8.36 13.58 -24.62
C PRO A 114 7.08 14.43 -24.69
N GLN A 115 5.92 13.91 -24.27
CA GLN A 115 4.60 14.53 -24.39
C GLN A 115 4.05 15.12 -23.08
N GLY A 116 4.83 15.12 -21.99
CA GLY A 116 4.58 16.00 -20.83
C GLY A 116 3.47 15.58 -19.87
N ILE A 117 2.66 14.56 -20.16
CA ILE A 117 1.65 14.02 -19.24
C ILE A 117 1.80 12.50 -19.22
N ASP A 118 2.30 11.96 -18.11
CA ASP A 118 2.44 10.51 -17.93
C ASP A 118 1.15 9.94 -17.32
N LEU A 119 0.32 9.40 -18.21
CA LEU A 119 -0.98 8.81 -17.90
C LEU A 119 -0.85 7.31 -17.53
N ASP A 120 0.37 6.79 -17.46
CA ASP A 120 0.66 5.38 -17.32
C ASP A 120 0.70 4.97 -15.84
N HIS A 121 -0.47 5.02 -15.20
CA HIS A 121 -0.62 4.62 -13.79
C HIS A 121 -0.18 3.17 -13.49
N HIS A 122 -0.13 2.31 -14.51
CA HIS A 122 0.32 0.92 -14.38
C HIS A 122 1.85 0.78 -14.24
N LEU A 123 2.63 1.83 -14.54
CA LEU A 123 4.09 1.86 -14.41
C LEU A 123 4.55 2.53 -13.11
N MET A 124 3.61 2.87 -12.23
CA MET A 124 3.94 3.47 -10.94
C MET A 124 4.65 2.44 -10.05
N PRO A 125 5.67 2.86 -9.28
CA PRO A 125 6.38 1.96 -8.38
C PRO A 125 5.42 1.34 -7.36
N ASP A 126 5.49 0.02 -7.21
CA ASP A 126 4.69 -0.75 -6.26
C ASP A 126 5.44 -0.91 -4.91
N PRO A 127 5.12 -0.11 -3.89
CA PRO A 127 5.79 -0.20 -2.59
C PRO A 127 5.47 -1.51 -1.87
N VAL A 128 4.32 -2.13 -2.14
CA VAL A 128 3.91 -3.40 -1.53
C VAL A 128 4.72 -4.54 -2.14
N GLY A 129 4.82 -4.59 -3.48
CA GLY A 129 5.67 -5.55 -4.19
C GLY A 129 7.13 -5.46 -3.75
N LYS A 130 7.67 -4.23 -3.59
CA LYS A 130 9.03 -4.03 -3.07
C LYS A 130 9.19 -4.56 -1.64
N ALA A 131 8.24 -4.28 -0.76
CA ALA A 131 8.26 -4.79 0.62
C ALA A 131 8.18 -6.32 0.66
N LEU A 132 7.32 -6.93 -0.16
CA LEU A 132 7.18 -8.39 -0.26
C LEU A 132 8.49 -9.03 -0.76
N ALA A 133 9.12 -8.46 -1.78
CA ALA A 133 10.43 -8.93 -2.25
C ALA A 133 11.49 -8.90 -1.13
N CYS A 134 11.57 -7.80 -0.37
CA CYS A 134 12.48 -7.71 0.78
C CYS A 134 12.16 -8.72 1.89
N LEU A 135 10.87 -9.03 2.13
CA LEU A 135 10.47 -10.04 3.09
C LEU A 135 10.86 -11.45 2.62
N LEU A 136 10.64 -11.78 1.35
CA LEU A 136 11.03 -13.07 0.78
C LEU A 136 12.55 -13.28 0.86
N ASP A 137 13.34 -12.26 0.54
CA ASP A 137 14.81 -12.31 0.70
C ASP A 137 15.21 -12.56 2.16
N ARG A 138 14.48 -11.95 3.11
CA ARG A 138 14.73 -12.17 4.54
C ARG A 138 14.37 -13.59 4.96
N VAL A 139 13.27 -14.15 4.44
CA VAL A 139 12.88 -15.54 4.67
C VAL A 139 13.95 -16.49 4.16
N HIS A 140 14.40 -16.34 2.91
CA HIS A 140 15.50 -17.15 2.35
C HIS A 140 16.77 -17.09 3.21
N THR A 141 17.12 -15.89 3.70
CA THR A 141 18.28 -15.70 4.59
C THR A 141 18.12 -16.45 5.92
N LEU A 142 16.89 -16.52 6.45
CA LEU A 142 16.61 -17.20 7.71
C LEU A 142 16.53 -18.72 7.53
N GLU A 143 15.93 -19.20 6.44
CA GLU A 143 15.87 -20.62 6.08
C GLU A 143 17.29 -21.19 5.90
N ALA A 144 18.16 -20.49 5.16
CA ALA A 144 19.56 -20.89 5.02
C ALA A 144 20.31 -20.97 6.35
N ARG A 145 20.01 -20.07 7.31
CA ARG A 145 20.61 -20.12 8.66
C ARG A 145 20.09 -21.30 9.47
N LEU A 146 18.81 -21.66 9.35
CA LEU A 146 18.24 -22.82 10.03
C LEU A 146 18.82 -24.13 9.48
N GLU A 147 19.02 -24.23 8.16
CA GLU A 147 19.71 -25.36 7.54
C GLU A 147 21.16 -25.49 8.02
N MET A 148 21.86 -24.38 8.21
CA MET A 148 23.23 -24.38 8.75
C MET A 148 23.31 -24.63 10.27
N ALA A 149 22.27 -24.27 11.03
CA ALA A 149 22.23 -24.38 12.49
C ALA A 149 21.58 -25.68 12.98
N SER A 150 20.90 -26.41 12.10
CA SER A 150 20.43 -27.77 12.37
C SER A 150 21.61 -28.70 12.09
N PRO A 151 22.38 -29.18 13.08
CA PRO A 151 23.24 -30.32 12.82
C PRO A 151 22.33 -31.43 12.25
N SER A 152 22.77 -32.07 11.17
CA SER A 152 22.23 -33.37 10.77
C SER A 152 22.03 -34.19 12.05
N PRO A 153 20.94 -34.95 12.24
CA PRO A 153 20.91 -35.96 13.30
C PRO A 153 22.13 -36.83 13.06
N GLY A 154 23.18 -36.59 13.85
CA GLY A 154 24.39 -37.37 13.79
C GLY A 154 23.96 -38.78 14.10
N GLU A 155 24.24 -39.70 13.18
CA GLU A 155 24.39 -41.09 13.54
C GLU A 155 25.34 -41.12 14.74
N ASP A 156 24.79 -41.34 15.92
CA ASP A 156 25.56 -41.45 17.15
C ASP A 156 26.37 -42.76 17.05
N PRO A 157 27.71 -42.74 16.88
CA PRO A 157 28.48 -43.96 16.68
C PRO A 157 28.63 -44.77 17.98
N GLU A 158 28.10 -44.28 19.10
CA GLU A 158 28.24 -44.86 20.45
C GLU A 158 26.98 -45.56 20.98
N CYS A 159 25.95 -45.80 20.16
CA CYS A 159 24.90 -46.77 20.55
C CYS A 159 25.39 -48.20 20.29
N ARG A 160 26.43 -48.62 21.03
CA ARG A 160 27.01 -49.97 20.93
C ARG A 160 27.34 -50.61 22.28
N SER A 161 26.62 -50.29 23.35
CA SER A 161 26.53 -51.19 24.52
C SER A 161 25.54 -50.66 25.59
N CYS A 162 24.25 -50.87 25.38
CA CYS A 162 23.29 -50.94 26.49
C CYS A 162 22.45 -52.20 26.31
N VAL A 163 23.08 -53.34 26.56
CA VAL A 163 22.37 -54.57 26.90
C VAL A 163 21.93 -54.47 28.37
N ASP A 164 20.75 -55.02 28.64
CA ASP A 164 20.19 -55.37 29.95
C ASP A 164 19.74 -54.24 30.88
N GLU A 165 18.47 -53.84 30.74
CA GLU A 165 17.41 -54.23 31.69
C GLU A 165 16.17 -53.37 31.43
N CYS A 166 15.17 -53.95 30.77
CA CYS A 166 13.75 -53.61 30.98
C CYS A 166 12.91 -54.77 30.44
N VAL A 167 12.93 -55.85 31.22
CA VAL A 167 12.07 -57.01 31.10
C VAL A 167 10.63 -56.59 31.42
N SER A 168 9.78 -56.75 30.40
CA SER A 168 8.35 -57.08 30.44
C SER A 168 7.42 -56.31 31.38
N LEU A 169 6.52 -55.53 30.80
CA LEU A 169 5.09 -55.64 31.10
C LEU A 169 4.27 -55.64 29.79
N GLN A 170 3.43 -56.65 29.68
CA GLN A 170 2.48 -56.99 28.61
C GLN A 170 1.48 -55.82 28.41
N GLY A 171 0.90 -55.53 27.23
CA GLY A 171 0.26 -56.45 26.29
C GLY A 171 -1.27 -56.47 26.49
N SER A 172 -1.95 -55.40 26.07
CA SER A 172 -3.40 -55.28 25.73
C SER A 172 -3.65 -53.80 25.38
N ASP A 173 -4.36 -53.35 24.34
CA ASP A 173 -5.47 -53.89 23.55
C ASP A 173 -5.58 -53.15 22.20
N MET A 174 -6.32 -53.77 21.28
CA MET A 174 -6.83 -53.38 19.93
C MET A 174 -7.21 -51.88 19.73
N ALA A 175 -7.30 -51.23 18.55
CA ALA A 175 -7.42 -51.55 17.12
C ALA A 175 -7.36 -50.21 16.29
N PRO A 176 -7.37 -50.23 14.93
CA PRO A 176 -6.96 -49.11 14.07
C PRO A 176 -8.11 -48.23 13.53
N GLY A 177 -7.77 -46.97 13.23
CA GLY A 177 -8.16 -46.17 12.05
C GLY A 177 -9.64 -46.05 11.63
N ARG A 178 -10.18 -44.84 11.68
CA ARG A 178 -11.32 -44.42 10.82
C ARG A 178 -11.15 -42.97 10.37
N ALA A 179 -11.14 -42.77 9.05
CA ALA A 179 -11.11 -41.46 8.39
C ALA A 179 -12.48 -40.74 8.51
N PRO A 180 -12.53 -39.39 8.40
CA PRO A 180 -13.78 -38.64 8.48
C PRO A 180 -14.54 -38.64 7.14
N ASP A 181 -15.84 -38.96 7.20
CA ASP A 181 -16.80 -38.76 6.11
C ASP A 181 -17.17 -37.26 6.01
N LEU A 182 -16.82 -36.64 4.88
CA LEU A 182 -17.24 -35.27 4.54
C LEU A 182 -18.54 -35.36 3.71
N GLN A 183 -19.68 -35.21 4.37
CA GLN A 183 -20.97 -35.07 3.68
C GLN A 183 -21.07 -33.68 3.04
N LYS A 184 -21.34 -33.69 1.73
CA LYS A 184 -21.75 -32.55 0.92
C LYS A 184 -23.13 -32.06 1.40
N THR A 185 -23.25 -30.78 1.70
CA THR A 185 -24.53 -30.07 1.69
C THR A 185 -24.49 -28.97 0.64
N THR A 186 -25.18 -29.23 -0.45
CA THR A 186 -25.73 -28.25 -1.38
C THR A 186 -26.99 -27.63 -0.77
N HIS A 187 -27.07 -26.30 -0.73
CA HIS A 187 -28.20 -25.50 -1.20
C HIS A 187 -27.84 -24.01 -1.14
#